data_AF-A0A9K3DE49-F1
#
_entry.id   AF-A0A9K3DE49-F1
#
_cell.length_a   1.000
_cell.length_b   1.000
_cell.length_c   1.000
_cell.angle_alpha   90.00
_cell.angle_beta   90.00
_cell.angle_gamma   90.00
#
_symmetry.space_group_name_H-M   'P 1'
#
loop_
_entity.id
_entity.type
_entity.pdbx_description
1 polymer ?
#
loop_
_entity_poly.entity_id
_entity_poly.type
_entity_poly.pdbx_seq_one_letter_code
_entity_poly.pdbx_strand_id
1 'polypeptide(L)' 'MKCDVCSGTGKVIDPQFRCQKCRGEGMCQEKKELELHIEKGASDGSKVTFFSEGDWAP' A
#
# COMPACT_ATOMS: atom_id res chain seq x y z
N MET A 1 2.33 22.12 -15.76
CA MET A 1 3.79 21.93 -15.73
C MET A 1 4.14 21.34 -14.37
N LYS A 2 4.61 20.09 -14.30
CA LYS A 2 5.15 19.52 -13.05
C LYS A 2 6.58 20.06 -12.89
N CYS A 3 6.96 20.44 -11.67
CA CYS A 3 8.33 20.87 -11.38
C CYS A 3 9.29 19.70 -11.61
N ASP A 4 10.36 19.89 -12.41
CA ASP A 4 11.31 18.82 -12.73
C ASP A 4 12.10 18.32 -11.50
N VAL A 5 12.18 19.14 -10.45
CA VAL A 5 12.93 18.83 -9.23
C VAL A 5 12.11 18.02 -8.23
N CYS A 6 10.81 18.31 -8.08
CA CYS A 6 9.93 17.63 -7.11
C CYS A 6 8.84 16.76 -7.76
N SER A 7 8.74 16.74 -9.08
CA SER A 7 7.73 16.00 -9.84
C SER A 7 6.28 16.25 -9.40
N GLY A 8 6.03 17.40 -8.75
CA GLY A 8 4.73 17.79 -8.22
C GLY A 8 4.44 17.37 -6.78
N THR A 9 5.37 16.74 -6.05
CA THR A 9 5.18 16.40 -4.62
C THR A 9 5.41 17.59 -3.68
N GLY A 10 6.07 18.66 -4.16
CA GLY A 10 6.43 19.83 -3.35
C GLY A 10 7.52 19.56 -2.29
N LYS A 11 8.05 18.33 -2.22
CA LYS A 11 9.10 17.92 -1.26
C LYS A 11 10.29 17.36 -2.02
N VAL A 12 11.49 17.82 -1.65
CA VAL A 12 12.75 17.32 -2.20
C VAL A 12 13.52 16.67 -1.06
N ILE A 13 13.71 15.36 -1.16
CA ILE A 13 14.50 14.60 -0.18
C ILE A 13 15.89 14.40 -0.78
N ASP A 14 16.91 14.77 0.00
CA ASP A 14 18.30 14.54 -0.36
C ASP A 14 18.52 13.05 -0.68
N PRO A 15 19.21 12.70 -1.78
CA PRO A 15 19.48 11.31 -2.15
C PRO A 15 20.06 10.46 -1.01
N GLN A 16 20.85 11.05 -0.12
CA GLN A 16 21.49 10.37 1.01
C GLN A 16 20.49 9.97 2.11
N PHE A 17 19.39 10.72 2.24
CA PHE A 17 18.34 10.49 3.25
C PHE A 17 17.09 9.82 2.67
N ARG A 18 17.09 9.45 1.37
CA ARG A 18 15.97 8.73 0.78
C ARG A 18 15.89 7.32 1.34
N CYS A 19 14.71 6.99 1.88
CA CYS A 19 14.41 5.61 2.24
C CYS A 19 14.55 4.72 1.01
N GLN A 20 15.36 3.66 1.12
CA GLN A 20 15.60 2.74 0.01
C GLN A 20 14.35 1.96 -0.41
N LYS A 21 13.41 1.75 0.54
CA LYS A 21 12.19 0.99 0.32
C LYS A 21 11.11 1.81 -0.40
N CYS A 22 10.77 3.00 0.10
CA CYS A 22 9.73 3.84 -0.52
C CYS A 22 10.29 4.89 -1.50
N ARG A 23 11.61 5.05 -1.61
CA ARG A 23 12.30 6.03 -2.49
C ARG A 23 11.85 7.49 -2.32
N GLY A 24 11.23 7.81 -1.18
CA GLY A 24 10.69 9.14 -0.89
C GLY A 24 9.20 9.30 -1.19
N GLU A 25 8.51 8.25 -1.62
CA GLU A 25 7.06 8.26 -1.90
C GLU A 25 6.20 8.16 -0.63
N GLY A 26 6.79 7.80 0.52
CA GLY A 26 6.08 7.70 1.80
C GLY A 26 5.20 6.45 1.95
N MET A 27 5.07 5.65 0.89
CA MET A 27 4.34 4.38 0.86
C MET A 27 5.15 3.34 0.07
N CYS A 28 4.96 2.05 0.38
CA CYS A 28 5.52 0.94 -0.40
C CYS A 28 4.36 0.04 -0.83
N GLN A 29 4.34 -0.39 -2.09
CA GLN A 29 3.40 -1.42 -2.52
C GLN A 29 3.84 -2.76 -1.95
N GLU A 30 2.94 -3.42 -1.22
CA GLU A 30 3.15 -4.75 -0.68
C GLU A 30 2.23 -5.75 -1.40
N LYS A 31 2.80 -6.87 -1.85
CA LYS A 31 2.01 -7.99 -2.37
C LYS A 31 1.90 -9.02 -1.26
N LYS A 32 0.67 -9.30 -0.83
CA LYS A 32 0.38 -10.25 0.24
C LYS A 32 -0.60 -11.32 -0.24
N GLU A 33 -0.25 -12.57 0.04
CA GLU A 33 -1.13 -13.72 -0.22
C GLU A 33 -1.97 -13.96 1.04
N LEU A 34 -3.29 -14.00 0.89
CA LEU A 34 -4.24 -14.20 1.98
C LEU A 34 -4.92 -15.54 1.81
N GLU A 35 -4.78 -16.41 2.81
CA GLU A 35 -5.46 -17.70 2.84
C GLU A 35 -6.83 -17.55 3.50
N LEU A 36 -7.87 -17.99 2.81
CA LEU A 36 -9.24 -17.99 3.27
C LEU A 36 -9.70 -19.42 3.53
N HIS A 37 -10.09 -19.74 4.76
CA HIS A 37 -10.70 -21.02 5.09
C HIS A 37 -12.23 -20.90 5.08
N ILE A 38 -12.90 -21.74 4.29
CA ILE A 38 -14.37 -21.83 4.27
C ILE A 38 -14.81 -23.03 5.11
N GLU A 39 -15.46 -22.76 6.23
CA GLU A 39 -15.96 -23.83 7.11
C GLU A 39 -17.15 -24.57 6.50
N LYS A 40 -17.27 -25.86 6.83
CA LYS A 40 -18.38 -26.70 6.37
C LYS A 40 -19.69 -26.15 6.95
N GLY A 41 -20.67 -25.89 6.09
CA GLY A 41 -21.94 -25.29 6.47
C GLY A 41 -22.00 -23.77 6.29
N ALA A 42 -20.97 -23.14 5.72
CA ALA A 42 -21.05 -21.76 5.27
C ALA A 42 -22.24 -21.56 4.32
N SER A 43 -23.15 -20.66 4.69
CA SER A 43 -24.32 -20.34 3.90
C SER A 43 -23.98 -19.45 2.71
N ASP A 44 -24.82 -19.50 1.68
CA ASP A 44 -24.70 -18.59 0.54
C ASP A 44 -24.72 -17.13 1.02
N GLY A 45 -23.77 -16.32 0.54
CA GLY A 45 -23.59 -14.93 0.97
C GLY A 45 -22.74 -14.71 2.23
N SER A 46 -22.11 -15.74 2.78
CA SER A 46 -21.14 -15.59 3.88
C SER A 46 -19.98 -14.67 3.48
N LYS A 47 -19.72 -13.63 4.27
CA LYS A 47 -18.64 -12.67 4.03
C LYS A 47 -17.51 -12.90 5.02
N VAL A 48 -16.29 -12.95 4.50
CA VAL A 48 -15.08 -12.93 5.33
C VAL A 48 -14.35 -11.62 5.06
N THR A 49 -14.19 -10.83 6.13
CA THR A 49 -13.55 -9.52 6.07
C THR A 49 -12.12 -9.65 6.57
N PHE A 50 -11.16 -9.37 5.70
CA PHE A 50 -9.76 -9.21 6.09
C PHE A 50 -9.55 -7.78 6.59
N PHE A 51 -9.46 -7.62 7.91
CA PHE A 51 -9.16 -6.32 8.49
C PHE A 51 -7.73 -5.90 8.11
N SER A 52 -7.53 -4.60 7.90
CA SER A 52 -6.22 -3.99 7.61
C SER A 52 -5.50 -4.45 6.32
N GLU A 53 -6.15 -5.18 5.43
CA GLU A 53 -5.59 -5.59 4.12
C GLU A 53 -5.98 -4.67 2.96
N GLY A 54 -6.51 -3.47 3.27
CA GLY A 54 -6.81 -2.45 2.27
C GLY A 54 -5.59 -1.61 1.91
N ASP A 55 -5.66 -0.94 0.76
CA ASP A 55 -4.62 0.01 0.36
C ASP A 55 -4.51 1.15 1.38
N TRP A 56 -3.29 1.47 1.79
CA TRP A 56 -2.99 2.65 2.60
C TRP A 56 -2.49 3.79 1.71
N ALA A 57 -3.13 4.96 1.83
CA ALA A 57 -2.71 6.18 1.16
C ALA A 57 -2.38 7.28 2.20
N PRO A 58 -1.30 8.06 1.98
CA PRO A 58 -0.95 9.22 2.79
C PRO A 58 -1.85 10.44 2.54
#